data_AF-A0A1X0NG11-F1
#
_entry.id   AF-A0A1X0NG11-F1
#
_cell.length_a   1.000
_cell.length_b   1.000
_cell.length_c   1.000
_cell.angle_alpha   90.00
_cell.angle_beta   90.00
_cell.angle_gamma   90.00
#
_symmetry.space_group_name_H-M   'P 1'
#
loop_
_entity.id
_entity.type
_entity.pdbx_description
1 polymer ?
#
loop_
_entity_poly.entity_id
_entity_poly.type
_entity_poly.pdbx_seq_one_letter_code
_entity_poly.pdbx_strand_id
1 'polypeptide(L)'
;VFVVGLADGDAAVIAEHLQENSGVRVFVLFSEVSLRYADFTAAFSGSVSAYRLVFATNLPHWADEKTESETVRKFHAAVTNVRERTPLSLRAFVAIQLLETIVSRLPAVNADELDGYFYNNVVVTEDDMMYGSFADGSECVQQGIVDT
;
A
#
# COMPACT_ATOMS: atom_id res chain seq x y z
N VAL A 1 7.66 -8.75 17.32
CA VAL A 1 6.75 -7.88 18.11
C VAL A 1 5.80 -7.19 17.15
N PHE A 2 4.52 -7.08 17.49
CA PHE A 2 3.54 -6.34 16.69
C PHE A 2 3.16 -5.05 17.44
N VAL A 3 3.25 -3.91 16.77
CA VAL A 3 3.05 -2.58 17.38
C VAL A 3 1.97 -1.81 16.61
N VAL A 4 1.08 -1.16 17.37
CA VAL A 4 -0.05 -0.38 16.87
C VAL A 4 -0.20 0.91 17.68
N GLY A 5 -0.79 1.95 17.09
CA GLY A 5 -1.05 3.22 17.77
C GLY A 5 0.20 4.04 17.99
N LEU A 6 0.98 4.30 16.94
CA LEU A 6 2.26 4.99 17.05
C LEU A 6 2.08 6.50 17.24
N ALA A 7 2.86 7.05 18.16
CA ALA A 7 3.01 8.47 18.41
C ALA A 7 4.31 9.01 17.78
N ASP A 8 4.47 10.33 17.87
CA ASP A 8 5.68 11.01 17.41
C ASP A 8 6.89 10.51 18.22
N GLY A 9 7.97 10.15 17.52
CA GLY A 9 9.19 9.62 18.14
C GLY A 9 9.24 8.08 18.25
N ASP A 10 8.10 7.37 18.14
CA ASP A 10 8.09 5.91 18.25
C ASP A 10 8.91 5.22 17.16
N ALA A 11 9.00 5.80 15.96
CA ALA A 11 9.85 5.29 14.89
C ALA A 11 11.33 5.19 15.31
N ALA A 12 11.82 6.17 16.09
CA ALA A 12 13.19 6.16 16.61
C ALA A 12 13.38 5.09 17.69
N VAL A 13 12.40 4.95 18.60
CA VAL A 13 12.42 3.90 19.64
C VAL A 13 12.42 2.50 19.01
N ILE A 14 11.62 2.29 17.95
CA ILE A 14 11.62 1.03 17.20
C ILE A 14 12.96 0.79 16.53
N ALA A 15 13.57 1.82 15.93
CA ALA A 15 14.88 1.70 15.29
C ALA A 15 15.98 1.31 16.29
N GLU A 16 16.01 1.97 17.45
CA GLU A 16 16.91 1.67 18.57
C GLU A 16 16.70 0.23 19.06
N HIS A 17 15.46 -0.15 19.36
CA HIS A 17 15.13 -1.50 19.80
C HIS A 17 15.61 -2.57 18.80
N LEU A 18 15.42 -2.33 17.50
CA LEU A 18 15.91 -3.24 16.48
C LEU A 18 17.44 -3.28 16.44
N GLN A 19 18.14 -2.15 16.58
CA GLN A 19 19.61 -2.13 16.61
C GLN A 19 20.18 -2.95 17.77
N GLU A 20 19.62 -2.82 18.97
CA GLU A 20 20.06 -3.52 20.17
C GLU A 20 19.73 -5.02 20.16
N ASN A 21 18.65 -5.42 19.48
CA ASN A 21 18.10 -6.77 19.53
C ASN A 21 18.14 -7.44 18.15
N SER A 22 19.29 -8.00 17.76
CA SER A 22 19.52 -8.57 16.41
C SER A 22 18.56 -9.72 16.01
N GLY A 23 18.02 -10.45 16.98
CA GLY A 23 17.10 -11.57 16.76
C GLY A 23 15.62 -11.18 16.58
N VAL A 24 15.28 -9.89 16.68
CA VAL A 24 13.88 -9.43 16.70
C VAL A 24 13.50 -8.78 15.37
N ARG A 25 12.25 -9.03 14.96
CA ARG A 25 11.52 -8.28 13.92
C ARG A 25 10.36 -7.51 14.56
N VAL A 26 10.12 -6.30 14.07
CA VAL A 26 8.99 -5.46 14.50
C VAL A 26 8.03 -5.32 13.33
N PHE A 27 6.79 -5.73 13.56
CA PHE A 27 5.70 -5.57 12.62
C PHE A 27 4.87 -4.34 12.99
N VAL A 28 4.58 -3.50 12.01
CA VAL A 28 3.79 -2.26 12.17
C VAL A 28 2.65 -2.27 11.16
N LEU A 29 1.51 -1.67 11.51
CA LEU A 29 0.42 -1.47 10.56
C LEU A 29 0.87 -0.57 9.40
N PHE A 30 0.50 -0.95 8.17
CA PHE A 30 0.81 -0.14 6.99
C PHE A 30 0.22 1.27 7.05
N SER A 31 -0.92 1.46 7.72
CA SER A 31 -1.50 2.79 7.95
C SER A 31 -0.57 3.70 8.76
N GLU A 32 0.08 3.16 9.79
CA GLU A 32 1.02 3.89 10.65
C GLU A 32 2.29 4.22 9.87
N VAL A 33 2.84 3.26 9.11
CA VAL A 33 4.00 3.47 8.22
C VAL A 33 3.69 4.53 7.17
N SER A 34 2.50 4.49 6.57
CA SER A 34 2.07 5.44 5.55
C SER A 34 1.95 6.86 6.12
N LEU A 35 1.31 7.00 7.29
CA LEU A 35 1.09 8.29 7.94
C LEU A 35 2.41 8.90 8.46
N ARG A 36 3.31 8.06 8.99
CA ARG A 36 4.57 8.45 9.63
C ARG A 36 5.80 8.16 8.77
N TYR A 37 5.63 8.13 7.45
CA TYR A 37 6.68 7.70 6.53
C TYR A 37 7.97 8.53 6.65
N ALA A 38 7.84 9.83 6.93
CA ALA A 38 8.97 10.72 7.16
C ALA A 38 9.76 10.33 8.43
N ASP A 39 9.07 10.01 9.53
CA ASP A 39 9.69 9.59 10.79
C ASP A 39 10.43 8.26 10.63
N PHE A 40 9.81 7.30 9.95
CA PHE A 40 10.43 6.02 9.64
C PHE A 40 11.63 6.18 8.72
N THR A 41 11.53 7.00 7.67
CA THR A 41 12.66 7.26 6.76
C THR A 41 13.82 7.91 7.51
N ALA A 42 13.52 8.88 8.38
CA ALA A 42 14.54 9.55 9.20
C ALA A 42 15.22 8.57 10.18
N ALA A 43 14.45 7.70 10.83
CA ALA A 43 14.97 6.75 11.82
C ALA A 43 15.76 5.58 11.20
N PHE A 44 15.41 5.17 9.98
CA PHE A 44 15.97 3.96 9.35
C PHE A 44 16.91 4.20 8.16
N SER A 45 17.04 5.43 7.66
CA SER A 45 17.94 5.73 6.55
C SER A 45 19.39 5.34 6.88
N GLY A 46 19.95 4.40 6.11
CA GLY A 46 21.30 3.86 6.33
C GLY A 46 21.42 2.84 7.47
N SER A 47 20.31 2.49 8.13
CA SER A 47 20.31 1.51 9.21
C SER A 47 20.44 0.08 8.70
N VAL A 48 21.41 -0.67 9.25
CA VAL A 48 21.55 -2.11 9.00
C VAL A 48 20.42 -2.94 9.60
N SER A 49 19.59 -2.37 10.49
CA SER A 49 18.45 -3.05 11.10
C SER A 49 17.14 -2.86 10.33
N ALA A 50 17.11 -2.02 9.30
CA ALA A 50 15.88 -1.62 8.59
C ALA A 50 15.10 -2.80 8.00
N TYR A 51 15.78 -3.84 7.50
CA TYR A 51 15.15 -5.04 6.94
C TYR A 51 14.31 -5.85 7.95
N ARG A 52 14.43 -5.55 9.25
CA ARG A 52 13.68 -6.20 10.33
C ARG A 52 12.45 -5.40 10.77
N LEU A 53 12.26 -4.18 10.26
CA LEU A 53 10.98 -3.49 10.27
C LEU A 53 10.14 -4.02 9.12
N VAL A 54 8.99 -4.61 9.43
CA VAL A 54 8.11 -5.25 8.45
C VAL A 54 6.69 -4.72 8.58
N PHE A 55 5.98 -4.67 7.47
CA PHE A 55 4.56 -4.30 7.40
C PHE A 55 3.95 -5.00 6.19
N ALA A 56 2.69 -5.40 6.29
CA ALA A 56 1.98 -5.96 5.15
C ALA A 56 1.22 -4.84 4.44
N THR A 57 1.33 -4.78 3.11
CA THR A 57 0.59 -3.86 2.26
C THR A 57 -0.04 -4.62 1.10
N ASN A 58 -1.20 -4.16 0.66
CA ASN A 58 -1.85 -4.62 -0.58
C ASN A 58 -1.45 -3.77 -1.80
N LEU A 59 -0.55 -2.80 -1.62
CA LEU A 59 -0.08 -1.93 -2.69
C LEU A 59 1.28 -2.41 -3.23
N PRO A 60 1.54 -2.21 -4.53
CA PRO A 60 2.88 -2.38 -5.07
C PRO A 60 3.86 -1.39 -4.42
N HIS A 61 5.16 -1.67 -4.55
CA HIS A 61 6.18 -0.82 -3.93
C HIS A 61 6.22 0.57 -4.58
N TRP A 62 5.84 1.60 -3.81
CA TRP A 62 5.61 2.97 -4.30
C TRP A 62 6.84 3.66 -4.86
N ALA A 63 8.04 3.25 -4.45
CA ALA A 63 9.31 3.86 -4.84
C ALA A 63 10.18 2.92 -5.70
N ASP A 64 9.61 1.87 -6.29
CA ASP A 64 10.37 1.00 -7.20
C ASP A 64 10.56 1.68 -8.56
N GLU A 65 11.78 2.13 -8.85
CA GLU A 65 12.14 2.76 -10.12
C GLU A 65 12.16 1.79 -11.32
N LYS A 66 12.25 0.47 -11.04
CA LYS A 66 12.27 -0.58 -12.07
C LYS A 66 10.99 -1.41 -12.04
N THR A 67 9.90 -0.75 -11.67
CA THR A 67 8.59 -1.39 -11.53
C THR A 67 8.05 -1.94 -12.85
N GLU A 68 7.52 -3.16 -12.81
CA GLU A 68 6.68 -3.71 -13.88
C GLU A 68 5.19 -3.39 -13.69
N SER A 69 4.81 -2.88 -12.51
CA SER A 69 3.44 -2.45 -12.18
C SER A 69 3.04 -1.23 -13.02
N GLU A 70 1.95 -1.36 -13.77
CA GLU A 70 1.37 -0.25 -14.54
C GLU A 70 0.85 0.85 -13.63
N THR A 71 0.23 0.48 -12.51
CA THR A 71 -0.22 1.39 -11.47
C THR A 71 0.92 2.28 -10.97
N VAL A 72 2.08 1.70 -10.63
CA VAL A 72 3.22 2.48 -10.16
C VAL A 72 3.81 3.35 -11.27
N ARG A 73 3.83 2.89 -12.54
CA ARG A 73 4.26 3.72 -13.67
C ARG A 73 3.37 4.96 -13.85
N LYS A 74 2.05 4.79 -13.79
CA LYS A 74 1.09 5.92 -13.85
C LYS A 74 1.24 6.84 -12.66
N PHE A 75 1.41 6.29 -11.45
CA PHE A 75 1.66 7.06 -10.25
C PHE A 75 2.94 7.91 -10.36
N HIS A 76 4.05 7.34 -10.86
CA HIS A 76 5.30 8.07 -11.05
C HIS A 76 5.20 9.16 -12.13
N ALA A 77 4.39 8.92 -13.15
CA ALA A 77 4.11 9.92 -14.19
C ALA A 77 3.25 11.08 -13.65
N ALA A 78 2.30 10.81 -12.76
CA ALA A 78 1.45 11.83 -12.13
C ALA A 78 2.17 12.60 -11.01
N VAL A 79 2.94 11.90 -10.17
CA VAL A 79 3.69 12.46 -9.04
C VAL A 79 5.17 12.54 -9.42
N THR A 80 5.53 13.62 -10.11
CA THR A 80 6.89 13.82 -10.66
C THR A 80 7.92 14.13 -9.58
N ASN A 81 7.51 14.74 -8.47
CA ASN A 81 8.39 14.97 -7.32
C ASN A 81 8.61 13.65 -6.56
N VAL A 82 9.83 13.11 -6.65
CA VAL A 82 10.21 11.85 -5.98
C VAL A 82 10.00 11.91 -4.46
N ARG A 83 10.14 13.09 -3.84
CA ARG A 83 9.92 13.25 -2.39
C ARG A 83 8.46 13.09 -1.98
N GLU A 84 7.54 13.28 -2.91
CA GLU A 84 6.11 13.09 -2.69
C GLU A 84 5.66 11.67 -3.03
N ARG A 85 6.54 10.82 -3.58
CA ARG A 85 6.25 9.40 -3.83
C ARG A 85 6.35 8.60 -2.54
N THR A 86 5.28 8.64 -1.77
CA THR A 86 5.14 7.99 -0.46
C THR A 86 4.10 6.86 -0.52
N PRO A 87 4.07 5.96 0.48
CA PRO A 87 3.00 4.97 0.56
C PRO A 87 1.61 5.62 0.64
N LEU A 88 1.49 6.73 1.37
CA LEU A 88 0.22 7.44 1.55
C LEU A 88 -0.28 8.08 0.25
N SER A 89 0.61 8.71 -0.51
CA SER A 89 0.27 9.30 -1.81
C SER A 89 -0.09 8.24 -2.84
N LEU A 90 0.58 7.08 -2.86
CA LEU A 90 0.20 5.97 -3.74
C LEU A 90 -1.20 5.47 -3.36
N ARG A 91 -1.47 5.30 -2.06
CA ARG A 91 -2.80 4.89 -1.57
C ARG A 91 -3.89 5.87 -2.02
N ALA A 92 -3.63 7.18 -1.95
CA ALA A 92 -4.57 8.19 -2.42
C ALA A 92 -4.75 8.13 -3.95
N PHE A 93 -3.66 7.97 -4.69
CA PHE A 93 -3.68 7.87 -6.16
C PHE A 93 -4.53 6.70 -6.63
N VAL A 94 -4.29 5.49 -6.10
CA VAL A 94 -5.04 4.30 -6.51
C VAL A 94 -6.52 4.36 -6.11
N ALA A 95 -6.84 5.02 -4.99
CA ALA A 95 -8.22 5.25 -4.58
C ALA A 95 -8.97 6.18 -5.56
N ILE A 96 -8.28 7.20 -6.09
CA ILE A 96 -8.84 8.10 -7.10
C ILE A 96 -9.02 7.36 -8.43
N GLN A 97 -8.02 6.60 -8.90
CA GLN A 97 -8.15 5.80 -10.12
C GLN A 97 -9.33 4.83 -10.03
N LEU A 98 -9.47 4.12 -8.90
CA LEU A 98 -10.62 3.25 -8.67
C LEU A 98 -11.94 4.01 -8.74
N LEU A 99 -12.02 5.19 -8.10
CA LEU A 99 -13.23 6.01 -8.14
C LEU A 99 -13.56 6.50 -9.55
N GLU A 100 -12.58 6.95 -10.32
CA GLU A 100 -12.76 7.36 -11.73
C GLU A 100 -13.31 6.19 -12.56
N THR A 101 -12.74 5.00 -12.39
CA THR A 101 -13.20 3.78 -13.07
C THR A 101 -14.63 3.44 -12.71
N ILE A 102 -15.02 3.55 -11.44
CA ILE A 102 -16.40 3.29 -11.01
C ILE A 102 -17.35 4.35 -11.57
N VAL A 103 -17.02 5.63 -11.37
CA VAL A 103 -17.86 6.76 -11.78
C VAL A 103 -18.12 6.77 -13.29
N SER A 104 -17.14 6.36 -14.11
CA SER A 104 -17.30 6.24 -15.56
C SER A 104 -18.34 5.18 -15.98
N ARG A 105 -18.69 4.26 -15.08
CA ARG A 105 -19.65 3.15 -15.30
C ARG A 105 -21.02 3.44 -14.71
N LEU A 106 -21.18 4.51 -13.92
CA LEU A 106 -22.46 4.85 -13.31
C LEU A 106 -23.38 5.56 -14.31
N PRO A 107 -24.70 5.28 -14.29
CA PRO A 107 -25.67 5.99 -15.12
C PRO A 107 -25.84 7.46 -14.67
N ALA A 108 -25.63 7.74 -13.38
CA ALA A 108 -25.54 9.07 -12.82
C ALA A 108 -24.62 9.07 -11.59
N VAL A 109 -23.88 10.16 -11.39
CA VAL A 109 -22.96 10.28 -10.24
C VAL A 109 -23.75 10.72 -9.00
N ASN A 110 -24.24 9.75 -8.24
CA ASN A 110 -24.93 9.97 -6.97
C ASN A 110 -24.64 8.81 -5.98
N ALA A 111 -25.04 8.99 -4.73
CA ALA A 111 -24.75 8.04 -3.66
C ALA A 111 -25.42 6.68 -3.88
N ASP A 112 -26.66 6.65 -4.37
CA ASP A 112 -27.43 5.43 -4.57
C ASP A 112 -26.80 4.54 -5.66
N GLU A 113 -26.38 5.14 -6.77
CA GLU A 113 -25.71 4.44 -7.86
C GLU A 113 -24.32 3.95 -7.45
N LEU A 114 -23.58 4.75 -6.67
CA LEU A 114 -22.26 4.37 -6.17
C LEU A 114 -22.34 3.20 -5.18
N ASP A 115 -23.28 3.27 -4.24
CA ASP A 115 -23.55 2.19 -3.28
C ASP A 115 -24.00 0.92 -4.02
N GLY A 116 -24.97 1.06 -4.93
CA GLY A 116 -25.44 -0.01 -5.80
C GLY A 116 -24.32 -0.64 -6.63
N TYR A 117 -23.33 0.13 -7.08
CA TYR A 117 -22.19 -0.41 -7.80
C TYR A 117 -21.36 -1.35 -6.93
N PHE A 118 -20.97 -0.93 -5.72
CA PHE A 118 -20.19 -1.77 -4.82
C PHE A 118 -20.96 -3.00 -4.33
N TYR A 119 -22.28 -2.91 -4.15
CA TYR A 119 -23.10 -4.07 -3.80
C TYR A 119 -23.20 -5.09 -4.93
N ASN A 120 -23.28 -4.65 -6.19
CA ASN A 120 -23.48 -5.53 -7.34
C ASN A 120 -22.18 -6.01 -7.99
N ASN A 121 -21.04 -5.35 -7.74
CA ASN A 121 -19.75 -5.70 -8.32
C ASN A 121 -18.78 -6.15 -7.22
N VAL A 122 -18.54 -7.46 -7.17
CA VAL A 122 -17.69 -8.09 -6.15
C VAL A 122 -16.19 -7.86 -6.41
N VAL A 123 -15.83 -7.65 -7.68
CA VAL A 123 -14.45 -7.43 -8.12
C VAL A 123 -14.41 -6.27 -9.11
N VAL A 124 -13.47 -5.35 -8.90
CA VAL A 124 -13.12 -4.25 -9.79
C VAL A 124 -11.63 -4.35 -10.10
N THR A 125 -11.29 -4.43 -11.36
CA THR A 125 -9.90 -4.38 -11.82
C THR A 125 -9.60 -2.98 -12.35
N GLU A 126 -8.45 -2.44 -11.95
CA GLU A 126 -7.86 -1.22 -12.50
C GLU A 126 -6.38 -1.49 -12.71
N ASP A 127 -5.92 -1.41 -13.94
CA ASP A 127 -4.55 -1.78 -14.34
C ASP A 127 -4.17 -3.18 -13.85
N ASP A 128 -3.05 -3.29 -13.15
CA ASP A 128 -2.54 -4.50 -12.51
C ASP A 128 -3.08 -4.72 -11.08
N MET A 129 -4.06 -3.92 -10.65
CA MET A 129 -4.68 -4.01 -9.32
C MET A 129 -6.08 -4.62 -9.38
N MET A 130 -6.39 -5.46 -8.40
CA MET A 130 -7.71 -6.04 -8.20
C MET A 130 -8.27 -5.64 -6.83
N TYR A 131 -9.46 -5.06 -6.84
CA TYR A 131 -10.21 -4.64 -5.65
C TYR A 131 -11.45 -5.52 -5.53
N GLY A 132 -11.74 -5.99 -4.32
CA GLY A 132 -12.89 -6.85 -4.10
C GLY A 132 -12.74 -7.71 -2.86
N SER A 133 -13.68 -8.62 -2.67
CA SER A 133 -13.52 -9.66 -1.66
C SER A 133 -12.27 -10.49 -1.96
N PHE A 134 -11.53 -10.88 -0.91
CA PHE A 134 -10.48 -11.88 -1.05
C PHE A 134 -11.09 -13.15 -1.67
N ALA A 135 -10.71 -13.47 -2.91
CA ALA A 135 -10.95 -14.80 -3.46
C ALA A 135 -10.16 -15.80 -2.59
N ASP A 136 -10.77 -16.93 -2.23
CA ASP A 136 -10.22 -17.92 -1.29
C ASP A 136 -9.02 -18.73 -1.84
N GLY A 137 -8.26 -18.16 -2.76
CA GLY A 137 -7.10 -18.79 -3.40
C GLY A 137 -7.47 -19.79 -4.50
N SER A 138 -8.73 -20.18 -4.67
CA SER A 138 -9.16 -21.03 -5.78
C SER A 138 -8.99 -20.36 -7.15
N GLU A 139 -9.04 -19.02 -7.21
CA GLU A 139 -8.80 -18.25 -8.44
C GLU A 139 -7.31 -17.96 -8.70
N CYS A 140 -6.46 -17.88 -7.66
CA CYS A 140 -5.01 -17.75 -7.83
C CYS A 140 -4.40 -18.95 -8.56
N VAL A 141 -4.97 -20.16 -8.35
CA VAL A 141 -4.57 -21.38 -9.05
C VAL A 141 -4.97 -21.34 -10.53
N GLN A 142 -6.03 -20.61 -10.90
CA GLN A 142 -6.53 -20.57 -12.28
C GLN A 142 -5.75 -19.61 -13.19
N GLN A 143 -5.01 -18.65 -12.63
CA GLN A 143 -4.17 -17.71 -13.40
C GLN A 143 -2.67 -18.07 -13.44
N GLY A 144 -2.27 -19.23 -12.91
CA GLY A 144 -0.89 -19.71 -13.03
C GLY A 144 0.14 -18.89 -12.26
N ILE A 145 -0.31 -18.07 -11.30
CA ILE A 145 0.59 -17.42 -10.34
C ILE A 145 0.91 -18.46 -9.27
N VAL A 146 1.96 -19.24 -9.54
CA VAL A 146 2.54 -20.17 -8.58
C VAL A 146 3.46 -19.37 -7.67
N ASP A 147 3.17 -19.37 -6.37
CA ASP A 147 4.13 -18.93 -5.35
C ASP A 147 5.43 -19.72 -5.51
N THR A 148 6.50 -19.04 -5.89
CA THR A 148 7.89 -19.49 -5.73
C THR A 148 8.60 -18.62 -4.72
#